data_AF-A0A429ZXJ8-F1
#
_entry.id   AF-A0A429ZXJ8-F1
#
_cell.length_a   1.000
_cell.length_b   1.000
_cell.length_c   1.000
_cell.angle_alpha   90.00
_cell.angle_beta   90.00
_cell.angle_gamma   90.00
#
_symmetry.space_group_name_H-M   'P 1'
#
loop_
_entity.id
_entity.type
_entity.pdbx_description
1 polymer ?
#
loop_
_entity_poly.entity_id
_entity_poly.type
_entity_poly.pdbx_seq_one_letter_code
_entity_poly.pdbx_strand_id
1 'polypeptide(L)'
;MKKKTKISFFILSLIFIIFIGPIVGNKFIKTSVSSLNKTDRQMITDMTTFNQSLIDKGEIWPNFNVTDYPIITINQSKWLNRFYAFNFKKTSSIGSKELTQSNQNIAVPVSRYASTYPQVIPLNLAIGNFSTTGSRKNIDQNKPVFFIKYTQDNFTAMPPGNQFIIFTMHEAFHFYAQNCWQDGQPNQIDLTVDDLSLLGLSYKLLDKLNQSNLKNEEVLSLLQEYITVYEERQKTNPDYLIEEAKKETIESTASYVGRESGKRINKKYDILEFENGGKPTFYEVFQAMGNGDFGTEFLVDFSLYNTGNVLANSLDKLNKQQWKEHLNQNTKEKSISFYDLIKNYLNDNTRQKTLEQIKTENEFKKIQEEAIHVHAKINQ
;
A
#
# COMPACT_ATOMS: atom_id res chain seq x y z
N MET A 1 -23.14 0.15 56.79
CA MET A 1 -22.31 -0.67 55.87
C MET A 1 -20.91 -0.85 56.43
N LYS A 2 -20.43 -2.10 56.57
CA LYS A 2 -19.05 -2.41 57.00
C LYS A 2 -18.05 -1.82 55.98
N LYS A 3 -16.85 -1.40 56.45
CA LYS A 3 -15.80 -0.77 55.61
C LYS A 3 -15.48 -1.58 54.34
N LYS A 4 -15.43 -2.91 54.45
CA LYS A 4 -15.23 -3.83 53.31
C LYS A 4 -16.36 -3.75 52.27
N THR A 5 -17.62 -3.67 52.71
CA THR A 5 -18.78 -3.53 51.81
C THR A 5 -18.78 -2.19 51.06
N LYS A 6 -18.34 -1.10 51.71
CA LYS A 6 -18.18 0.22 51.05
C LYS A 6 -17.10 0.17 49.97
N ILE A 7 -15.97 -0.48 50.26
CA ILE A 7 -14.86 -0.65 49.30
C ILE A 7 -15.30 -1.53 48.12
N SER A 8 -15.97 -2.66 48.36
CA SER A 8 -16.48 -3.52 47.29
C SER A 8 -17.49 -2.80 46.40
N PHE A 9 -18.41 -2.02 46.99
CA PHE A 9 -19.37 -1.22 46.22
C PHE A 9 -18.66 -0.16 45.37
N PHE A 10 -17.68 0.54 45.94
CA PHE A 10 -16.88 1.52 45.22
C PHE A 10 -16.14 0.90 44.02
N ILE A 11 -15.52 -0.27 44.20
CA ILE A 11 -14.83 -0.99 43.12
C ILE A 11 -15.81 -1.41 42.03
N LEU A 12 -16.99 -1.96 42.39
CA LEU A 12 -18.02 -2.33 41.43
C LEU A 12 -18.56 -1.13 40.65
N SER A 13 -18.80 0.00 41.32
CA SER A 13 -19.19 1.25 40.66
C SER A 13 -18.10 1.74 39.71
N LEU A 14 -16.83 1.63 40.08
CA LEU A 14 -15.70 2.02 39.23
C LEU A 14 -15.62 1.14 37.98
N ILE A 15 -15.76 -0.19 38.13
CA ILE A 15 -15.81 -1.14 37.01
C ILE A 15 -17.00 -0.84 36.09
N PHE A 16 -18.17 -0.54 36.66
CA PHE A 16 -19.37 -0.17 35.89
C PHE A 16 -19.13 1.10 35.08
N ILE A 17 -18.58 2.14 35.70
CA ILE A 17 -18.27 3.42 35.04
C ILE A 17 -17.24 3.22 33.93
N ILE A 18 -16.21 2.40 34.16
CA ILE A 18 -15.13 2.17 33.20
C ILE A 18 -15.61 1.33 32.00
N PHE A 19 -16.32 0.23 32.22
CA PHE A 19 -16.66 -0.70 31.14
C PHE A 19 -18.04 -0.46 30.53
N ILE A 20 -19.06 -0.23 31.35
CA ILE A 20 -20.46 -0.09 30.89
C ILE A 20 -20.77 1.36 30.52
N GLY A 21 -20.22 2.34 31.25
CA GLY A 21 -20.36 3.76 30.95
C GLY A 21 -20.09 4.12 29.48
N PRO A 22 -18.93 3.72 28.89
CA PRO A 22 -18.64 3.99 27.48
C PRO A 22 -19.57 3.28 26.50
N ILE A 23 -20.05 2.08 26.82
CA ILE A 23 -21.03 1.34 25.99
C ILE A 23 -22.35 2.11 25.92
N VAL A 24 -22.86 2.56 27.07
CA VAL A 24 -24.08 3.38 27.13
C VAL A 24 -23.85 4.73 26.44
N GLY A 25 -22.75 5.41 26.76
CA GLY A 25 -22.39 6.68 26.14
C GLY A 25 -22.28 6.59 24.61
N ASN A 26 -21.77 5.48 24.07
CA ASN A 26 -21.66 5.25 22.64
C ASN A 26 -23.02 5.32 21.91
N LYS A 27 -24.12 4.96 22.58
CA LYS A 27 -25.47 4.96 21.99
C LYS A 27 -26.10 6.36 21.91
N PHE A 28 -25.69 7.31 22.76
CA PHE A 28 -26.37 8.60 22.93
C PHE A 28 -25.49 9.82 22.63
N ILE A 29 -24.17 9.73 22.77
CA ILE A 29 -23.26 10.87 22.59
C ILE A 29 -22.71 10.89 21.17
N LYS A 30 -22.79 12.04 20.49
CA LYS A 30 -22.22 12.25 19.14
C LYS A 30 -22.61 11.16 18.15
N THR A 31 -23.91 10.94 18.00
CA THR A 31 -24.48 9.83 17.22
C THR A 31 -24.61 10.14 15.73
N SER A 32 -24.23 11.34 15.29
CA SER A 32 -24.18 11.73 13.88
C SER A 32 -22.75 11.97 13.42
N VAL A 33 -22.45 11.76 12.14
CA VAL A 33 -21.13 12.08 11.57
C VAL A 33 -20.79 13.55 11.78
N SER A 34 -21.75 14.46 11.58
CA SER A 34 -21.58 15.91 11.76
C SER A 34 -21.14 16.31 13.18
N SER A 35 -21.52 15.53 14.19
CA SER A 35 -21.18 15.78 15.60
C SER A 35 -19.78 15.29 16.03
N LEU A 36 -19.07 14.56 15.16
CA LEU A 36 -17.72 14.05 15.43
C LEU A 36 -16.67 15.16 15.33
N ASN A 37 -15.42 14.89 15.74
CA ASN A 37 -14.33 15.85 15.56
C ASN A 37 -13.89 15.92 14.08
N LYS A 38 -13.05 16.90 13.73
CA LYS A 38 -12.59 17.11 12.35
C LYS A 38 -11.90 15.86 11.77
N THR A 39 -11.01 15.23 12.55
CA THR A 39 -10.24 14.05 12.13
C THR A 39 -11.13 12.85 11.80
N ASP A 40 -12.09 12.52 12.67
CA ASP A 40 -13.03 11.41 12.45
C ASP A 40 -13.97 11.70 11.27
N ARG A 41 -14.40 12.95 11.11
CA ARG A 41 -15.19 13.34 9.93
C ARG A 41 -14.40 13.20 8.64
N GLN A 42 -13.14 13.64 8.62
CA GLN A 42 -12.29 13.50 7.43
C GLN A 42 -12.07 12.02 7.09
N MET A 43 -11.75 11.19 8.08
CA MET A 43 -11.59 9.74 7.91
C MET A 43 -12.84 9.10 7.30
N ILE A 44 -14.01 9.37 7.89
CA ILE A 44 -15.28 8.82 7.40
C ILE A 44 -15.54 9.31 5.97
N THR A 45 -15.36 10.60 5.70
CA THR A 45 -15.56 11.16 4.36
C THR A 45 -14.64 10.50 3.33
N ASP A 46 -13.34 10.34 3.63
CA ASP A 46 -12.38 9.71 2.71
C ASP A 46 -12.80 8.27 2.40
N MET A 47 -13.12 7.47 3.42
CA MET A 47 -13.57 6.08 3.26
C MET A 47 -14.86 5.97 2.46
N THR A 48 -15.84 6.83 2.76
CA THR A 48 -17.17 6.71 2.15
C THR A 48 -17.19 7.26 0.74
N THR A 49 -16.42 8.33 0.47
CA THR A 49 -16.22 8.84 -0.89
C THR A 49 -15.50 7.80 -1.75
N PHE A 50 -14.49 7.12 -1.18
CA PHE A 50 -13.82 6.04 -1.88
C PHE A 50 -14.77 4.87 -2.18
N ASN A 51 -15.51 4.38 -1.19
CA ASN A 51 -16.48 3.30 -1.41
C ASN A 51 -17.54 3.68 -2.45
N GLN A 52 -18.05 4.92 -2.42
CA GLN A 52 -18.99 5.41 -3.44
C GLN A 52 -18.36 5.38 -4.84
N SER A 53 -17.09 5.76 -4.95
CA SER A 53 -16.39 5.74 -6.23
C SER A 53 -16.26 4.33 -6.83
N LEU A 54 -16.23 3.28 -6.01
CA LEU A 54 -16.21 1.90 -6.49
C LEU A 54 -17.59 1.46 -7.00
N ILE A 55 -18.67 1.97 -6.39
CA ILE A 55 -20.04 1.77 -6.89
C ILE A 55 -20.21 2.48 -8.24
N ASP A 56 -19.75 3.74 -8.35
CA ASP A 56 -20.00 4.56 -9.54
C ASP A 56 -19.13 4.19 -10.74
N LYS A 57 -17.89 3.77 -10.50
CA LYS A 57 -16.86 3.63 -11.53
C LYS A 57 -16.23 2.23 -11.58
N GLY A 58 -16.75 1.27 -10.81
CA GLY A 58 -16.24 -0.10 -10.74
C GLY A 58 -14.95 -0.25 -9.92
N GLU A 59 -14.54 -1.51 -9.76
CA GLU A 59 -13.34 -1.91 -9.02
C GLU A 59 -12.04 -1.39 -9.65
N ILE A 60 -11.01 -1.22 -8.82
CA ILE A 60 -9.64 -0.85 -9.26
C ILE A 60 -8.87 -2.09 -9.71
N TRP A 61 -9.11 -3.20 -9.01
CA TRP A 61 -8.42 -4.46 -9.18
C TRP A 61 -9.44 -5.61 -9.26
N PRO A 62 -9.32 -6.52 -10.23
CA PRO A 62 -10.28 -7.59 -10.45
C PRO A 62 -10.36 -8.53 -9.24
N ASN A 63 -11.59 -8.88 -8.85
CA ASN A 63 -11.90 -9.72 -7.69
C ASN A 63 -11.48 -9.11 -6.33
N PHE A 64 -11.18 -7.81 -6.31
CA PHE A 64 -10.91 -7.07 -5.09
C PHE A 64 -11.73 -5.78 -5.07
N ASN A 65 -12.92 -5.88 -4.49
CA ASN A 65 -13.73 -4.74 -4.13
C ASN A 65 -13.75 -4.56 -2.61
N VAL A 66 -13.16 -3.47 -2.11
CA VAL A 66 -13.06 -3.23 -0.66
C VAL A 66 -14.43 -3.19 0.02
N THR A 67 -15.51 -2.85 -0.70
CA THR A 67 -16.87 -2.80 -0.14
C THR A 67 -17.39 -4.15 0.31
N ASP A 68 -16.80 -5.24 -0.18
CA ASP A 68 -17.17 -6.61 0.19
C ASP A 68 -16.46 -7.08 1.47
N TYR A 69 -15.44 -6.33 1.92
CA TYR A 69 -14.57 -6.70 3.02
C TYR A 69 -14.72 -5.78 4.24
N PRO A 70 -14.83 -6.33 5.47
CA PRO A 70 -15.05 -5.53 6.67
C PRO A 70 -13.77 -4.80 7.11
N ILE A 71 -13.85 -3.48 7.30
CA ILE A 71 -12.72 -2.66 7.77
C ILE A 71 -13.08 -1.98 9.08
N ILE A 72 -12.14 -1.95 10.03
CA ILE A 72 -12.26 -1.14 11.25
C ILE A 72 -11.12 -0.13 11.38
N THR A 73 -11.46 1.15 11.49
CA THR A 73 -10.49 2.22 11.69
C THR A 73 -10.45 2.64 13.15
N ILE A 74 -9.29 3.03 13.64
CA ILE A 74 -9.02 3.29 15.06
C ILE A 74 -8.36 4.66 15.22
N ASN A 75 -9.07 5.63 15.76
CA ASN A 75 -8.48 6.94 16.06
C ASN A 75 -7.60 6.85 17.31
N GLN A 76 -6.30 7.10 17.16
CA GLN A 76 -5.30 7.06 18.25
C GLN A 76 -5.14 8.38 19.03
N SER A 77 -5.92 9.42 18.74
CA SER A 77 -5.79 10.74 19.37
C SER A 77 -6.12 10.78 20.87
N LYS A 78 -6.61 9.70 21.49
CA LYS A 78 -7.07 9.67 22.89
C LYS A 78 -6.83 8.33 23.56
N TRP A 79 -6.69 8.33 24.88
CA TRP A 79 -6.56 7.14 25.73
C TRP A 79 -7.69 6.10 25.52
N LEU A 80 -8.91 6.56 25.21
CA LEU A 80 -9.99 5.70 24.72
C LEU A 80 -10.15 5.93 23.22
N ASN A 81 -9.49 5.07 22.42
CA ASN A 81 -9.56 5.12 20.97
C ASN A 81 -11.01 5.00 20.48
N ARG A 82 -11.31 5.63 19.35
CA ARG A 82 -12.62 5.50 18.70
C ARG A 82 -12.52 4.53 17.53
N PHE A 83 -13.50 3.66 17.45
CA PHE A 83 -13.55 2.58 16.48
C PHE A 83 -14.67 2.81 15.49
N TYR A 84 -14.36 2.80 14.20
CA TYR A 84 -15.35 2.97 13.14
C TYR A 84 -15.28 1.79 12.18
N ALA A 85 -16.41 1.12 12.00
CA ALA A 85 -16.55 -0.05 11.16
C ALA A 85 -17.26 0.32 9.85
N PHE A 86 -16.70 -0.17 8.75
CA PHE A 86 -17.17 -0.03 7.38
C PHE A 86 -17.40 -1.42 6.79
N ASN A 87 -18.43 -1.56 5.94
CA ASN A 87 -18.73 -2.79 5.20
C ASN A 87 -19.07 -4.00 6.09
N PHE A 88 -19.60 -3.77 7.29
CA PHE A 88 -20.03 -4.85 8.18
C PHE A 88 -21.44 -5.30 7.78
N LYS A 89 -21.66 -6.61 7.61
CA LYS A 89 -22.95 -7.16 7.11
C LYS A 89 -24.13 -6.90 8.05
N LYS A 90 -23.89 -6.74 9.37
CA LYS A 90 -24.83 -6.26 10.40
C LYS A 90 -24.06 -6.04 11.72
N THR A 91 -24.32 -4.95 12.43
CA THR A 91 -23.71 -4.64 13.74
C THR A 91 -24.79 -4.64 14.85
N SER A 92 -25.33 -5.81 15.20
CA SER A 92 -26.39 -5.92 16.21
C SER A 92 -25.89 -5.91 17.66
N SER A 93 -24.62 -5.55 17.90
CA SER A 93 -24.05 -5.60 19.23
C SER A 93 -24.50 -4.43 20.11
N ILE A 94 -24.59 -4.68 21.42
CA ILE A 94 -24.82 -3.63 22.42
C ILE A 94 -23.70 -2.58 22.42
N GLY A 95 -22.51 -2.94 21.93
CA GLY A 95 -21.33 -2.07 21.87
C GLY A 95 -21.25 -1.19 20.63
N SER A 96 -22.05 -1.42 19.59
CA SER A 96 -22.03 -0.65 18.33
C SER A 96 -23.07 0.47 18.32
N LYS A 97 -22.87 1.48 17.48
CA LYS A 97 -23.89 2.49 17.15
C LYS A 97 -23.70 2.90 15.71
N GLU A 98 -24.69 2.62 14.87
CA GLU A 98 -24.74 3.20 13.53
C GLU A 98 -24.88 4.72 13.65
N LEU A 99 -24.02 5.44 12.93
CA LEU A 99 -23.99 6.90 12.94
C LEU A 99 -25.00 7.45 11.95
N THR A 100 -25.80 8.41 12.40
CA THR A 100 -26.72 9.12 11.52
C THR A 100 -25.96 10.05 10.58
N GLN A 101 -26.44 10.14 9.35
CA GLN A 101 -25.85 10.91 8.27
C GLN A 101 -26.79 12.08 7.95
N SER A 102 -26.38 13.31 8.27
CA SER A 102 -27.21 14.49 8.02
C SER A 102 -27.05 15.05 6.60
N ASN A 103 -26.01 14.64 5.86
CA ASN A 103 -25.70 15.07 4.49
C ASN A 103 -25.56 13.86 3.57
N GLN A 104 -26.17 13.94 2.38
CA GLN A 104 -26.51 12.85 1.45
C GLN A 104 -25.34 12.16 0.71
N ASN A 105 -24.09 12.45 1.04
CA ASN A 105 -22.94 11.96 0.25
C ASN A 105 -22.22 10.76 0.88
N ILE A 106 -22.79 10.15 1.92
CA ILE A 106 -22.25 8.94 2.54
C ILE A 106 -23.20 7.79 2.20
N ALA A 107 -22.89 7.02 1.16
CA ALA A 107 -23.79 5.93 0.75
C ALA A 107 -23.65 4.65 1.60
N VAL A 108 -22.54 4.50 2.33
CA VAL A 108 -22.24 3.29 3.09
C VAL A 108 -22.50 3.51 4.58
N PRO A 109 -23.26 2.63 5.26
CA PRO A 109 -23.45 2.69 6.71
C PRO A 109 -22.12 2.63 7.46
N VAL A 110 -21.99 3.48 8.48
CA VAL A 110 -20.80 3.53 9.35
C VAL A 110 -21.22 3.29 10.79
N SER A 111 -20.63 2.27 11.42
CA SER A 111 -20.90 1.93 12.82
C SER A 111 -19.74 2.32 13.71
N ARG A 112 -20.02 2.99 14.84
CA ARG A 112 -19.02 3.27 15.87
C ARG A 112 -19.09 2.22 16.99
N TYR A 113 -17.96 1.65 17.38
CA TYR A 113 -17.88 0.75 18.52
C TYR A 113 -17.38 1.48 19.78
N ALA A 114 -17.97 1.14 20.93
CA ALA A 114 -17.49 1.58 22.23
C ALA A 114 -16.08 1.04 22.48
N SER A 115 -15.17 1.87 22.99
CA SER A 115 -13.76 1.52 23.18
C SER A 115 -13.52 0.36 24.14
N THR A 116 -14.49 0.09 25.01
CA THR A 116 -14.49 -0.98 26.01
C THR A 116 -15.33 -2.18 25.60
N TYR A 117 -15.84 -2.22 24.36
CA TYR A 117 -16.53 -3.40 23.87
C TYR A 117 -15.53 -4.57 23.74
N PRO A 118 -15.78 -5.73 24.38
CA PRO A 118 -14.75 -6.77 24.54
C PRO A 118 -14.07 -7.22 23.25
N GLN A 119 -14.78 -7.23 22.12
CA GLN A 119 -14.22 -7.69 20.84
C GLN A 119 -13.30 -6.67 20.16
N VAL A 120 -13.36 -5.39 20.51
CA VAL A 120 -12.45 -4.36 19.96
C VAL A 120 -11.28 -4.04 20.90
N ILE A 121 -11.35 -4.40 22.18
CA ILE A 121 -10.25 -4.20 23.14
C ILE A 121 -8.91 -4.79 22.63
N PRO A 122 -8.84 -6.00 22.04
CA PRO A 122 -7.59 -6.53 21.52
C PRO A 122 -6.96 -5.69 20.40
N LEU A 123 -7.73 -4.81 19.75
CA LEU A 123 -7.21 -3.89 18.73
C LEU A 123 -6.50 -2.68 19.35
N ASN A 124 -6.88 -2.26 20.56
CA ASN A 124 -6.14 -1.24 21.31
C ASN A 124 -4.74 -1.71 21.70
N LEU A 125 -4.64 -2.99 22.07
CA LEU A 125 -3.41 -3.62 22.54
C LEU A 125 -2.56 -4.21 21.42
N ALA A 126 -3.06 -4.19 20.18
CA ALA A 126 -2.32 -4.70 19.03
C ALA A 126 -1.04 -3.88 18.82
N ILE A 127 0.08 -4.58 18.73
CA ILE A 127 1.36 -4.00 18.28
C ILE A 127 1.22 -3.63 16.80
N GLY A 128 1.75 -2.46 16.41
CA GLY A 128 1.64 -1.92 15.06
C GLY A 128 0.38 -1.08 14.83
N ASN A 129 0.28 -0.52 13.62
CA ASN A 129 -0.79 0.42 13.25
C ASN A 129 -1.84 -0.20 12.32
N PHE A 130 -1.70 -1.46 11.89
CA PHE A 130 -2.66 -2.13 11.01
C PHE A 130 -2.59 -3.65 11.17
N SER A 131 -3.54 -4.37 10.55
CA SER A 131 -3.52 -5.83 10.52
C SER A 131 -2.33 -6.35 9.72
N THR A 132 -1.49 -7.18 10.34
CA THR A 132 -0.47 -7.94 9.60
C THR A 132 -1.11 -9.03 8.75
N THR A 133 -0.49 -9.34 7.62
CA THR A 133 -0.88 -10.46 6.74
C THR A 133 -0.97 -11.77 7.52
N GLY A 134 -2.03 -12.53 7.29
CA GLY A 134 -2.31 -13.78 8.01
C GLY A 134 -2.96 -13.62 9.39
N SER A 135 -3.08 -12.39 9.93
CA SER A 135 -3.82 -12.17 11.18
C SER A 135 -5.33 -12.43 10.97
N ARG A 136 -5.94 -13.18 11.88
CA ARG A 136 -7.38 -13.53 11.81
C ARG A 136 -8.11 -12.94 13.00
N LYS A 137 -8.47 -11.65 12.88
CA LYS A 137 -9.33 -10.98 13.87
C LYS A 137 -10.77 -10.99 13.38
N ASN A 138 -11.69 -11.28 14.29
CA ASN A 138 -13.12 -11.30 14.03
C ASN A 138 -13.80 -10.27 14.93
N ILE A 139 -14.81 -9.59 14.38
CA ILE A 139 -15.64 -8.66 15.15
C ILE A 139 -17.10 -8.95 14.78
N ASP A 140 -17.85 -9.33 15.80
CA ASP A 140 -19.16 -9.93 15.74
C ASP A 140 -19.12 -11.14 14.78
N GLN A 141 -19.90 -11.10 13.70
CA GLN A 141 -19.95 -12.13 12.67
C GLN A 141 -19.03 -11.84 11.46
N ASN A 142 -18.33 -10.71 11.48
CA ASN A 142 -17.49 -10.25 10.36
C ASN A 142 -16.09 -10.85 10.50
N LYS A 143 -15.63 -11.51 9.44
CA LYS A 143 -14.39 -12.28 9.42
C LYS A 143 -13.82 -12.42 8.00
N PRO A 144 -12.48 -12.37 7.84
CA PRO A 144 -11.54 -11.70 8.74
C PRO A 144 -11.74 -10.16 8.65
N VAL A 145 -11.38 -9.42 9.72
CA VAL A 145 -11.47 -7.96 9.77
C VAL A 145 -10.08 -7.34 9.69
N PHE A 146 -9.88 -6.48 8.68
CA PHE A 146 -8.73 -5.60 8.57
C PHE A 146 -8.91 -4.40 9.52
N PHE A 147 -7.89 -4.09 10.32
CA PHE A 147 -7.86 -2.86 11.11
C PHE A 147 -6.75 -1.92 10.66
N ILE A 148 -6.99 -0.62 10.82
CA ILE A 148 -5.97 0.40 10.68
C ILE A 148 -6.14 1.51 11.72
N LYS A 149 -5.03 2.00 12.25
CA LYS A 149 -4.96 3.10 13.21
C LYS A 149 -4.62 4.39 12.48
N TYR A 150 -5.19 5.50 12.92
CA TYR A 150 -4.95 6.81 12.32
C TYR A 150 -4.90 7.94 13.35
N THR A 151 -4.16 8.98 13.00
CA THR A 151 -4.11 10.30 13.65
C THR A 151 -4.44 11.39 12.62
N GLN A 152 -4.36 12.65 13.03
CA GLN A 152 -4.53 13.78 12.10
C GLN A 152 -3.39 13.85 11.07
N ASP A 153 -2.19 13.43 11.43
CA ASP A 153 -0.99 13.57 10.59
C ASP A 153 -1.09 12.69 9.35
N ASN A 154 -1.80 11.55 9.44
CA ASN A 154 -2.03 10.67 8.29
C ASN A 154 -2.83 11.33 7.16
N PHE A 155 -3.56 12.43 7.36
CA PHE A 155 -4.33 13.05 6.27
C PHE A 155 -3.48 13.94 5.36
N THR A 156 -2.31 14.36 5.82
CA THR A 156 -1.36 15.25 5.13
C THR A 156 0.06 14.69 5.16
N ALA A 157 0.20 13.38 5.40
CA ALA A 157 1.49 12.73 5.48
C ALA A 157 2.25 12.84 4.16
N MET A 158 3.56 12.98 4.28
CA MET A 158 4.51 12.88 3.19
C MET A 158 5.45 11.69 3.45
N PRO A 159 5.89 10.97 2.40
CA PRO A 159 5.40 11.05 1.02
C PRO A 159 3.90 10.72 0.91
N PRO A 160 3.19 11.13 -0.16
CA PRO A 160 1.74 11.00 -0.26
C PRO A 160 1.22 9.55 -0.17
N GLY A 161 2.07 8.56 -0.46
CA GLY A 161 1.81 7.14 -0.21
C GLY A 161 1.36 6.84 1.23
N ASN A 162 1.83 7.62 2.21
CA ASN A 162 1.51 7.48 3.63
C ASN A 162 0.19 8.16 4.02
N GLN A 163 -0.50 8.83 3.07
CA GLN A 163 -1.78 9.44 3.39
C GLN A 163 -2.84 8.38 3.63
N PHE A 164 -3.76 8.68 4.56
CA PHE A 164 -4.66 7.72 5.18
C PHE A 164 -5.32 6.77 4.18
N ILE A 165 -6.06 7.27 3.17
CA ILE A 165 -6.79 6.38 2.25
C ILE A 165 -5.83 5.55 1.37
N ILE A 166 -4.70 6.14 0.97
CA ILE A 166 -3.75 5.51 0.05
C ILE A 166 -3.08 4.35 0.78
N PHE A 167 -2.53 4.62 1.96
CA PHE A 167 -1.94 3.62 2.82
C PHE A 167 -2.96 2.56 3.29
N THR A 168 -4.18 2.97 3.64
CA THR A 168 -5.24 2.01 4.04
C THR A 168 -5.55 1.02 2.93
N MET A 169 -5.64 1.48 1.67
CA MET A 169 -5.95 0.59 0.56
C MET A 169 -4.76 -0.25 0.12
N HIS A 170 -3.52 0.24 0.26
CA HIS A 170 -2.31 -0.55 0.12
C HIS A 170 -2.31 -1.74 1.09
N GLU A 171 -2.48 -1.48 2.39
CA GLU A 171 -2.45 -2.53 3.42
C GLU A 171 -3.67 -3.46 3.37
N ALA A 172 -4.85 -2.93 3.02
CA ALA A 172 -6.04 -3.76 2.85
C ALA A 172 -5.90 -4.71 1.65
N PHE A 173 -5.20 -4.29 0.59
CA PHE A 173 -4.92 -5.13 -0.56
C PHE A 173 -3.99 -6.29 -0.19
N HIS A 174 -2.89 -6.01 0.52
CA HIS A 174 -2.03 -7.05 1.12
C HIS A 174 -2.84 -8.07 1.92
N PHE A 175 -3.72 -7.57 2.79
CA PHE A 175 -4.49 -8.39 3.71
C PHE A 175 -5.53 -9.29 3.02
N TYR A 176 -6.28 -8.76 2.04
CA TYR A 176 -7.40 -9.47 1.43
C TYR A 176 -7.08 -10.16 0.10
N ALA A 177 -6.24 -9.54 -0.74
CA ALA A 177 -5.97 -10.02 -2.09
C ALA A 177 -4.66 -10.79 -2.21
N GLN A 178 -3.62 -10.39 -1.46
CA GLN A 178 -2.26 -10.94 -1.61
C GLN A 178 -1.83 -11.87 -0.46
N ASN A 179 -2.77 -12.38 0.34
CA ASN A 179 -2.47 -13.17 1.53
C ASN A 179 -1.70 -14.49 1.28
N CYS A 180 -1.64 -14.94 0.02
CA CYS A 180 -0.93 -16.13 -0.44
C CYS A 180 0.23 -15.81 -1.39
N TRP A 181 0.51 -14.54 -1.66
CA TRP A 181 1.62 -14.16 -2.53
C TRP A 181 2.93 -14.27 -1.76
N GLN A 182 4.03 -14.55 -2.47
CA GLN A 182 5.35 -14.59 -1.87
C GLN A 182 5.92 -13.17 -1.77
N ASP A 183 6.39 -12.82 -0.59
CA ASP A 183 7.19 -11.62 -0.37
C ASP A 183 8.68 -11.93 -0.60
N GLY A 184 9.42 -10.94 -1.11
CA GLY A 184 10.84 -11.07 -1.43
C GLY A 184 11.73 -10.34 -0.43
N GLN A 185 12.96 -10.83 -0.23
CA GLN A 185 13.93 -10.24 0.71
C GLN A 185 15.28 -9.95 0.02
N PRO A 186 15.33 -8.99 -0.95
CA PRO A 186 16.54 -8.71 -1.71
C PRO A 186 17.66 -8.07 -0.87
N ASN A 187 17.35 -7.55 0.32
CA ASN A 187 18.30 -6.94 1.24
C ASN A 187 19.32 -7.91 1.85
N GLN A 188 19.17 -9.22 1.65
CA GLN A 188 20.07 -10.25 2.16
C GLN A 188 21.17 -10.64 1.16
N ILE A 189 21.20 -10.01 0.00
CA ILE A 189 22.01 -10.42 -1.14
C ILE A 189 22.88 -9.24 -1.59
N ASP A 190 24.18 -9.47 -1.67
CA ASP A 190 25.15 -8.45 -2.04
C ASP A 190 24.97 -8.01 -3.50
N LEU A 191 25.22 -6.72 -3.75
CA LEU A 191 25.17 -6.10 -5.06
C LEU A 191 26.57 -5.76 -5.54
N THR A 192 26.95 -6.27 -6.71
CA THR A 192 28.23 -5.94 -7.35
C THR A 192 28.14 -4.65 -8.17
N VAL A 193 29.29 -4.12 -8.60
CA VAL A 193 29.32 -2.97 -9.54
C VAL A 193 28.61 -3.30 -10.85
N ASP A 194 28.74 -4.52 -11.36
CA ASP A 194 28.07 -4.93 -12.61
C ASP A 194 26.55 -4.99 -12.42
N ASP A 195 26.08 -5.48 -11.26
CA ASP A 195 24.65 -5.47 -10.90
C ASP A 195 24.09 -4.05 -10.84
N LEU A 196 24.81 -3.17 -10.13
CA LEU A 196 24.42 -1.77 -9.98
C LEU A 196 24.45 -1.03 -11.31
N SER A 197 25.39 -1.35 -12.20
CA SER A 197 25.47 -0.76 -13.53
C SER A 197 24.24 -1.11 -14.36
N LEU A 198 23.84 -2.39 -14.35
CA LEU A 198 22.63 -2.83 -15.06
C LEU A 198 21.35 -2.31 -14.39
N LEU A 199 21.31 -2.18 -13.07
CA LEU A 199 20.20 -1.55 -12.34
C LEU A 199 20.06 -0.06 -12.70
N GLY A 200 21.16 0.69 -12.75
CA GLY A 200 21.15 2.08 -13.21
C GLY A 200 20.64 2.22 -14.66
N LEU A 201 20.97 1.26 -15.52
CA LEU A 201 20.41 1.18 -16.87
C LEU A 201 18.90 0.89 -16.85
N SER A 202 18.43 -0.04 -16.01
CA SER A 202 17.00 -0.29 -15.81
C SER A 202 16.28 0.97 -15.30
N TYR A 203 16.88 1.74 -14.39
CA TYR A 203 16.31 3.00 -13.91
C TYR A 203 16.16 4.04 -15.03
N LYS A 204 17.18 4.25 -15.88
CA LYS A 204 17.02 5.14 -17.05
C LYS A 204 15.86 4.73 -17.96
N LEU A 205 15.66 3.42 -18.18
CA LEU A 205 14.55 2.92 -19.00
C LEU A 205 13.19 3.12 -18.31
N LEU A 206 13.10 2.91 -16.99
CA LEU A 206 11.90 3.18 -16.21
C LEU A 206 11.57 4.68 -16.17
N ASP A 207 12.57 5.56 -16.11
CA ASP A 207 12.38 7.01 -16.17
C ASP A 207 11.81 7.44 -17.52
N LYS A 208 12.27 6.83 -18.62
CA LYS A 208 11.68 7.00 -19.95
C LYS A 208 10.23 6.50 -19.99
N LEU A 209 9.96 5.30 -19.47
CA LEU A 209 8.61 4.72 -19.41
C LEU A 209 7.63 5.56 -18.57
N ASN A 210 8.11 6.25 -17.54
CA ASN A 210 7.29 7.08 -16.66
C ASN A 210 6.86 8.42 -17.31
N GLN A 211 7.26 8.70 -18.55
CA GLN A 211 6.82 9.89 -19.28
C GLN A 211 5.34 9.78 -19.67
N SER A 212 4.57 10.84 -19.39
CA SER A 212 3.11 10.87 -19.57
C SER A 212 2.66 10.74 -21.04
N ASN A 213 3.48 11.18 -22.00
CA ASN A 213 3.08 11.41 -23.40
C ASN A 213 3.54 10.33 -24.39
N LEU A 214 4.05 9.18 -23.92
CA LEU A 214 4.48 8.10 -24.83
C LEU A 214 3.32 7.57 -25.69
N LYS A 215 3.60 7.13 -26.91
CA LYS A 215 2.68 6.33 -27.73
C LYS A 215 2.80 4.85 -27.35
N ASN A 216 1.83 4.04 -27.77
CA ASN A 216 1.83 2.61 -27.47
C ASN A 216 3.07 1.90 -28.03
N GLU A 217 3.52 2.27 -29.23
CA GLU A 217 4.70 1.69 -29.86
C GLU A 217 5.99 2.03 -29.08
N GLU A 218 6.07 3.24 -28.52
CA GLU A 218 7.20 3.68 -27.69
C GLU A 218 7.23 2.93 -26.36
N VAL A 219 6.07 2.74 -25.73
CA VAL A 219 5.94 1.92 -24.52
C VAL A 219 6.37 0.48 -24.80
N LEU A 220 5.93 -0.12 -25.92
CA LEU A 220 6.31 -1.48 -26.30
C LEU A 220 7.82 -1.61 -26.49
N SER A 221 8.42 -0.68 -27.23
CA SER A 221 9.87 -0.68 -27.49
C SER A 221 10.66 -0.56 -26.19
N LEU A 222 10.30 0.38 -25.31
CA LEU A 222 10.97 0.54 -24.02
C LEU A 222 10.80 -0.66 -23.10
N LEU A 223 9.63 -1.33 -23.10
CA LEU A 223 9.44 -2.57 -22.34
C LEU A 223 10.31 -3.72 -22.90
N GLN A 224 10.51 -3.81 -24.22
CA GLN A 224 11.44 -4.79 -24.82
C GLN A 224 12.89 -4.52 -24.40
N GLU A 225 13.30 -3.24 -24.38
CA GLU A 225 14.62 -2.85 -23.89
C GLU A 225 14.76 -3.20 -22.40
N TYR A 226 13.75 -2.89 -21.58
CA TYR A 226 13.72 -3.22 -20.16
C TYR A 226 13.85 -4.73 -19.91
N ILE A 227 13.11 -5.57 -20.64
CA ILE A 227 13.22 -7.03 -20.53
C ILE A 227 14.61 -7.54 -20.95
N THR A 228 15.20 -6.96 -22.00
CA THR A 228 16.55 -7.33 -22.43
C THR A 228 17.58 -7.04 -21.33
N VAL A 229 17.47 -5.89 -20.65
CA VAL A 229 18.34 -5.56 -19.50
C VAL A 229 18.03 -6.46 -18.31
N TYR A 230 16.76 -6.72 -18.00
CA TYR A 230 16.35 -7.59 -16.90
C TYR A 230 16.92 -9.01 -17.05
N GLU A 231 16.87 -9.58 -18.25
CA GLU A 231 17.45 -10.90 -18.51
C GLU A 231 18.97 -10.94 -18.35
N GLU A 232 19.67 -9.83 -18.63
CA GLU A 232 21.09 -9.74 -18.33
C GLU A 232 21.33 -9.65 -16.82
N ARG A 233 20.55 -8.84 -16.10
CA ARG A 233 20.59 -8.78 -14.62
C ARG A 233 20.38 -10.16 -13.99
N GLN A 234 19.43 -10.94 -14.52
CA GLN A 234 19.15 -12.30 -14.04
C GLN A 234 20.33 -13.26 -14.23
N LYS A 235 21.17 -13.07 -15.26
CA LYS A 235 22.39 -13.88 -15.43
C LYS A 235 23.49 -13.43 -14.47
N THR A 236 23.61 -12.13 -14.22
CA THR A 236 24.65 -11.56 -13.35
C THR A 236 24.39 -11.89 -11.88
N ASN A 237 23.16 -11.72 -11.40
CA ASN A 237 22.80 -11.95 -9.99
C ASN A 237 21.40 -12.57 -9.88
N PRO A 238 21.27 -13.88 -10.17
CA PRO A 238 19.97 -14.56 -10.21
C PRO A 238 19.25 -14.55 -8.87
N ASP A 239 19.97 -14.72 -7.76
CA ASP A 239 19.38 -14.80 -6.43
C ASP A 239 18.77 -13.44 -6.03
N TYR A 240 19.47 -12.32 -6.28
CA TYR A 240 18.91 -10.99 -6.04
C TYR A 240 17.66 -10.78 -6.89
N LEU A 241 17.72 -11.11 -8.18
CA LEU A 241 16.63 -10.83 -9.12
C LEU A 241 15.36 -11.62 -8.77
N ILE A 242 15.48 -12.84 -8.25
CA ILE A 242 14.34 -13.63 -7.77
C ILE A 242 13.62 -12.91 -6.61
N GLU A 243 14.37 -12.41 -5.64
CA GLU A 243 13.82 -11.73 -4.47
C GLU A 243 13.31 -10.32 -4.80
N GLU A 244 14.02 -9.59 -5.67
CA GLU A 244 13.57 -8.31 -6.22
C GLU A 244 12.24 -8.48 -6.98
N ALA A 245 12.11 -9.49 -7.83
CA ALA A 245 10.89 -9.72 -8.62
C ALA A 245 9.65 -9.94 -7.73
N LYS A 246 9.81 -10.74 -6.66
CA LYS A 246 8.73 -11.00 -5.70
C LYS A 246 8.33 -9.73 -4.98
N LYS A 247 9.30 -9.00 -4.44
CA LYS A 247 9.07 -7.77 -3.68
C LYS A 247 8.50 -6.64 -4.55
N GLU A 248 9.07 -6.41 -5.74
CA GLU A 248 8.56 -5.44 -6.71
C GLU A 248 7.10 -5.76 -7.04
N THR A 249 6.78 -7.03 -7.30
CA THR A 249 5.42 -7.43 -7.67
C THR A 249 4.44 -7.22 -6.53
N ILE A 250 4.76 -7.67 -5.32
CA ILE A 250 3.83 -7.58 -4.19
C ILE A 250 3.62 -6.12 -3.75
N GLU A 251 4.70 -5.35 -3.57
CA GLU A 251 4.61 -3.98 -3.05
C GLU A 251 4.15 -2.98 -4.10
N SER A 252 4.59 -3.10 -5.36
CA SER A 252 4.15 -2.16 -6.40
C SER A 252 2.68 -2.35 -6.77
N THR A 253 2.13 -3.57 -6.72
CA THR A 253 0.69 -3.77 -6.96
C THR A 253 -0.17 -3.22 -5.83
N ALA A 254 0.26 -3.39 -4.57
CA ALA A 254 -0.37 -2.74 -3.42
C ALA A 254 -0.29 -1.20 -3.52
N SER A 255 0.88 -0.67 -3.90
CA SER A 255 1.07 0.77 -4.11
C SER A 255 0.26 1.30 -5.28
N TYR A 256 0.08 0.51 -6.35
CA TYR A 256 -0.81 0.82 -7.46
C TYR A 256 -2.26 0.94 -6.96
N VAL A 257 -2.75 -0.04 -6.18
CA VAL A 257 -4.10 0.01 -5.60
C VAL A 257 -4.27 1.20 -4.67
N GLY A 258 -3.28 1.50 -3.82
CA GLY A 258 -3.26 2.69 -2.97
C GLY A 258 -3.37 3.98 -3.79
N ARG A 259 -2.54 4.13 -4.82
CA ARG A 259 -2.49 5.32 -5.69
C ARG A 259 -3.78 5.51 -6.48
N GLU A 260 -4.31 4.45 -7.08
CA GLU A 260 -5.59 4.50 -7.78
C GLU A 260 -6.74 4.86 -6.82
N SER A 261 -6.70 4.35 -5.59
CA SER A 261 -7.66 4.72 -4.53
C SER A 261 -7.57 6.21 -4.18
N GLY A 262 -6.36 6.75 -4.06
CA GLY A 262 -6.12 8.19 -3.89
C GLY A 262 -6.73 9.02 -5.02
N LYS A 263 -6.52 8.61 -6.29
CA LYS A 263 -7.10 9.27 -7.47
C LYS A 263 -8.63 9.32 -7.42
N ARG A 264 -9.29 8.26 -6.91
CA ARG A 264 -10.76 8.23 -6.77
C ARG A 264 -11.31 9.33 -5.87
N ILE A 265 -10.52 9.81 -4.90
CA ILE A 265 -10.90 10.89 -3.97
C ILE A 265 -10.09 12.18 -4.15
N ASN A 266 -9.53 12.40 -5.35
CA ASN A 266 -8.75 13.60 -5.72
C ASN A 266 -7.46 13.81 -4.91
N LYS A 267 -6.85 12.74 -4.39
CA LYS A 267 -5.50 12.73 -3.79
C LYS A 267 -4.51 12.10 -4.75
N LYS A 268 -4.04 12.89 -5.72
CA LYS A 268 -3.09 12.44 -6.75
C LYS A 268 -1.65 12.70 -6.31
N TYR A 269 -0.76 11.78 -6.62
CA TYR A 269 0.68 11.96 -6.45
C TYR A 269 1.45 11.23 -7.55
N ASP A 270 2.70 11.64 -7.75
CA ASP A 270 3.59 11.03 -8.73
C ASP A 270 4.19 9.73 -8.19
N ILE A 271 4.69 8.86 -9.07
CA ILE A 271 5.20 7.54 -8.65
C ILE A 271 6.35 7.69 -7.65
N LEU A 272 7.27 8.63 -7.89
CA LEU A 272 8.38 8.91 -6.98
C LEU A 272 8.21 10.32 -6.42
N GLU A 273 7.77 10.42 -5.17
CA GLU A 273 7.63 11.68 -4.44
C GLU A 273 8.16 11.50 -3.01
N PHE A 274 9.04 12.41 -2.58
CA PHE A 274 9.73 12.33 -1.29
C PHE A 274 9.07 13.20 -0.22
N GLU A 275 9.52 13.07 1.03
CA GLU A 275 8.98 13.81 2.17
C GLU A 275 9.00 15.33 1.98
N ASN A 276 10.02 15.85 1.30
CA ASN A 276 10.17 17.28 0.99
C ASN A 276 9.34 17.74 -0.23
N GLY A 277 8.53 16.85 -0.82
CA GLY A 277 7.77 17.11 -2.05
C GLY A 277 8.62 17.04 -3.33
N GLY A 278 9.90 16.68 -3.22
CA GLY A 278 10.78 16.44 -4.37
C GLY A 278 10.29 15.24 -5.18
N LYS A 279 10.46 15.33 -6.50
CA LYS A 279 9.99 14.33 -7.47
C LYS A 279 11.11 13.89 -8.39
N PRO A 280 12.17 13.27 -7.83
CA PRO A 280 13.29 12.83 -8.64
C PRO A 280 12.86 11.68 -9.56
N THR A 281 13.69 11.45 -10.57
CA THR A 281 13.70 10.22 -11.36
C THR A 281 14.44 9.11 -10.60
N PHE A 282 14.23 7.83 -10.97
CA PHE A 282 14.95 6.72 -10.34
C PHE A 282 16.45 6.86 -10.53
N TYR A 283 16.87 7.28 -11.72
CA TYR A 283 18.29 7.47 -12.03
C TYR A 283 18.92 8.66 -11.29
N GLU A 284 18.19 9.76 -11.07
CA GLU A 284 18.69 10.86 -10.23
C GLU A 284 18.93 10.40 -8.78
N VAL A 285 18.06 9.54 -8.22
CA VAL A 285 18.29 8.99 -6.88
C VAL A 285 19.51 8.06 -6.88
N PHE A 286 19.67 7.23 -7.91
CA PHE A 286 20.84 6.38 -8.08
C PHE A 286 22.14 7.20 -8.12
N GLN A 287 22.15 8.36 -8.80
CA GLN A 287 23.28 9.28 -8.79
C GLN A 287 23.53 9.88 -7.40
N ALA A 288 22.47 10.29 -6.70
CA ALA A 288 22.56 10.83 -5.34
C ALA A 288 23.09 9.80 -4.33
N MET A 289 22.79 8.51 -4.52
CA MET A 289 23.41 7.42 -3.74
C MET A 289 24.94 7.40 -3.89
N GLY A 290 25.47 7.64 -5.10
CA GLY A 290 26.91 7.73 -5.35
C GLY A 290 27.60 8.88 -4.58
N ASN A 291 26.84 9.93 -4.28
CA ASN A 291 27.29 11.05 -3.45
C ASN A 291 27.17 10.76 -1.94
N GLY A 292 26.43 9.72 -1.54
CA GLY A 292 26.14 9.37 -0.16
C GLY A 292 24.89 10.03 0.42
N ASP A 293 24.01 10.57 -0.43
CA ASP A 293 22.77 11.24 0.01
C ASP A 293 21.65 10.24 0.36
N PHE A 294 21.77 8.99 -0.09
CA PHE A 294 20.80 7.91 0.11
C PHE A 294 21.52 6.58 0.39
N GLY A 295 20.95 5.75 1.25
CA GLY A 295 21.49 4.44 1.59
C GLY A 295 20.91 3.29 0.76
N THR A 296 21.27 2.06 1.11
CA THR A 296 20.84 0.83 0.44
C THR A 296 19.34 0.61 0.48
N GLU A 297 18.65 1.17 1.48
CA GLU A 297 17.20 1.08 1.64
C GLU A 297 16.44 1.54 0.40
N PHE A 298 17.02 2.46 -0.39
CA PHE A 298 16.40 2.85 -1.65
C PHE A 298 16.33 1.69 -2.64
N LEU A 299 17.40 0.91 -2.80
CA LEU A 299 17.51 -0.14 -3.81
C LEU A 299 16.71 -1.40 -3.45
N VAL A 300 16.71 -1.76 -2.17
CA VAL A 300 16.16 -3.05 -1.69
C VAL A 300 14.75 -2.93 -1.09
N ASP A 301 14.24 -1.70 -1.00
CA ASP A 301 12.92 -1.42 -0.43
C ASP A 301 12.22 -0.32 -1.21
N PHE A 302 12.60 0.95 -1.03
CA PHE A 302 11.80 2.08 -1.48
C PHE A 302 11.56 2.12 -3.00
N SER A 303 12.56 1.81 -3.82
CA SER A 303 12.40 1.78 -5.28
C SER A 303 11.38 0.72 -5.71
N LEU A 304 11.33 -0.42 -5.04
CA LEU A 304 10.51 -1.59 -5.42
C LEU A 304 9.01 -1.39 -5.21
N TYR A 305 8.59 -0.41 -4.40
CA TYR A 305 7.19 0.06 -4.34
C TYR A 305 6.78 0.83 -5.60
N ASN A 306 7.77 1.37 -6.32
CA ASN A 306 7.58 2.42 -7.30
C ASN A 306 7.94 1.96 -8.73
N THR A 307 8.96 1.11 -8.91
CA THR A 307 9.34 0.60 -10.23
C THR A 307 8.23 -0.22 -10.87
N GLY A 308 7.61 -1.14 -10.14
CA GLY A 308 6.45 -1.88 -10.64
C GLY A 308 5.21 -1.01 -10.86
N ASN A 309 5.09 0.17 -10.23
CA ASN A 309 4.04 1.14 -10.56
C ASN A 309 4.21 1.73 -11.98
N VAL A 310 5.45 1.93 -12.43
CA VAL A 310 5.75 2.34 -13.82
C VAL A 310 5.34 1.22 -14.78
N LEU A 311 5.67 -0.02 -14.44
CA LEU A 311 5.32 -1.20 -15.23
C LEU A 311 3.79 -1.40 -15.30
N ALA A 312 3.09 -1.26 -14.18
CA ALA A 312 1.63 -1.30 -14.13
C ALA A 312 0.97 -0.22 -14.99
N ASN A 313 1.46 1.03 -14.95
CA ASN A 313 0.96 2.10 -15.82
C ASN A 313 1.20 1.80 -17.30
N SER A 314 2.34 1.18 -17.62
CA SER A 314 2.67 0.77 -18.98
C SER A 314 1.71 -0.32 -19.48
N LEU A 315 1.40 -1.31 -18.64
CA LEU A 315 0.44 -2.38 -18.94
C LEU A 315 -1.00 -1.85 -19.10
N ASP A 316 -1.42 -0.92 -18.24
CA ASP A 316 -2.71 -0.23 -18.36
C ASP A 316 -2.82 0.56 -19.67
N LYS A 317 -1.75 1.27 -20.05
CA LYS A 317 -1.70 2.08 -21.28
C LYS A 317 -1.81 1.23 -22.54
N LEU A 318 -1.20 0.04 -22.54
CA LEU A 318 -1.33 -0.93 -23.61
C LEU A 318 -2.71 -1.62 -23.63
N ASN A 319 -3.65 -1.20 -22.77
CA ASN A 319 -4.99 -1.73 -22.57
C ASN A 319 -5.00 -3.25 -22.36
N LYS A 320 -3.99 -3.76 -21.65
CA LYS A 320 -3.85 -5.19 -21.37
C LYS A 320 -4.65 -5.58 -20.14
N GLN A 321 -5.95 -5.29 -20.14
CA GLN A 321 -6.81 -5.35 -18.94
C GLN A 321 -6.67 -6.66 -18.14
N GLN A 322 -6.32 -7.76 -18.80
CA GLN A 322 -6.11 -9.08 -18.19
C GLN A 322 -4.83 -9.23 -17.34
N TRP A 323 -3.91 -8.26 -17.33
CA TRP A 323 -2.63 -8.40 -16.62
C TRP A 323 -2.81 -8.56 -15.11
N LYS A 324 -3.82 -7.91 -14.54
CA LYS A 324 -4.16 -7.98 -13.12
C LYS A 324 -4.71 -9.36 -12.74
N GLU A 325 -5.56 -9.94 -13.59
CA GLU A 325 -6.10 -11.29 -13.43
C GLU A 325 -5.00 -12.35 -13.51
N HIS A 326 -3.96 -12.14 -14.32
CA HIS A 326 -2.82 -13.04 -14.35
C HIS A 326 -2.04 -12.99 -13.04
N LEU A 327 -1.81 -11.81 -12.46
CA LEU A 327 -1.16 -11.71 -11.14
C LEU A 327 -2.00 -12.30 -10.02
N ASN A 328 -3.33 -12.28 -10.11
CA ASN A 328 -4.20 -12.99 -9.16
C ASN A 328 -4.01 -14.51 -9.14
N GLN A 329 -3.27 -15.09 -10.09
CA GLN A 329 -2.92 -16.51 -10.09
C GLN A 329 -1.69 -16.84 -9.23
N ASN A 330 -1.07 -15.84 -8.60
CA ASN A 330 0.00 -16.03 -7.61
C ASN A 330 -0.49 -16.90 -6.44
N THR A 331 0.35 -17.84 -6.02
CA THR A 331 0.17 -18.65 -4.81
C THR A 331 1.48 -18.75 -4.04
N LYS A 332 1.47 -19.44 -2.90
CA LYS A 332 2.68 -19.67 -2.09
C LYS A 332 3.69 -20.56 -2.80
N GLU A 333 3.26 -21.33 -3.78
CA GLU A 333 4.08 -22.29 -4.52
C GLU A 333 4.42 -21.79 -5.94
N LYS A 334 3.66 -20.82 -6.46
CA LYS A 334 3.82 -20.27 -7.80
C LYS A 334 3.80 -18.74 -7.76
N SER A 335 4.96 -18.14 -8.00
CA SER A 335 5.10 -16.70 -8.17
C SER A 335 5.00 -16.32 -9.65
N ILE A 336 4.30 -15.23 -9.96
CA ILE A 336 4.21 -14.58 -11.27
C ILE A 336 4.55 -13.11 -11.04
N SER A 337 5.63 -12.66 -11.66
CA SER A 337 6.15 -11.29 -11.54
C SER A 337 5.70 -10.38 -12.68
N PHE A 338 5.94 -9.07 -12.55
CA PHE A 338 5.83 -8.14 -13.68
C PHE A 338 6.72 -8.55 -14.86
N TYR A 339 7.93 -9.04 -14.59
CA TYR A 339 8.82 -9.58 -15.62
C TYR A 339 8.15 -10.71 -16.40
N ASP A 340 7.58 -11.70 -15.71
CA ASP A 340 6.91 -12.83 -16.37
C ASP A 340 5.75 -12.35 -17.26
N LEU A 341 4.95 -11.41 -16.76
CA LEU A 341 3.86 -10.83 -17.54
C LEU A 341 4.34 -10.14 -18.80
N ILE A 342 5.30 -9.22 -18.66
CA ILE A 342 5.77 -8.39 -19.76
C ILE A 342 6.50 -9.28 -20.78
N LYS A 343 7.33 -10.22 -20.34
CA LYS A 343 8.01 -11.16 -21.23
C LYS A 343 7.04 -12.01 -22.03
N ASN A 344 6.06 -12.62 -21.36
CA ASN A 344 5.02 -13.41 -22.02
C ASN A 344 4.23 -12.57 -23.03
N TYR A 345 4.00 -11.30 -22.71
CA TYR A 345 3.30 -10.38 -23.59
C TYR A 345 4.12 -9.99 -24.83
N LEU A 346 5.42 -9.74 -24.67
CA LEU A 346 6.25 -9.16 -25.73
C LEU A 346 6.63 -10.15 -26.84
N ASN A 347 6.57 -11.46 -26.62
CA ASN A 347 6.93 -12.53 -27.56
C ASN A 347 8.36 -12.37 -28.13
N ASP A 348 9.27 -13.31 -27.85
CA ASP A 348 10.72 -13.14 -28.04
C ASP A 348 11.18 -12.74 -29.47
N ASN A 349 10.37 -13.00 -30.49
CA ASN A 349 10.68 -12.73 -31.90
C ASN A 349 10.54 -11.25 -32.35
N THR A 350 10.28 -10.32 -31.43
CA THR A 350 10.02 -8.90 -31.78
C THR A 350 11.03 -7.90 -31.21
N ARG A 351 12.10 -8.35 -30.54
CA ARG A 351 13.10 -7.47 -29.91
C ARG A 351 13.85 -6.66 -30.97
N GLN A 352 13.73 -5.33 -30.89
CA GLN A 352 14.28 -4.44 -31.92
C GLN A 352 15.75 -4.07 -31.69
N LYS A 353 16.24 -4.12 -30.44
CA LYS A 353 17.60 -3.70 -30.07
C LYS A 353 18.33 -4.77 -29.27
N THR A 354 19.63 -4.88 -29.55
CA THR A 354 20.58 -5.68 -28.77
C THR A 354 20.96 -4.94 -27.47
N LEU A 355 21.46 -5.69 -26.48
CA LEU A 355 21.94 -5.11 -25.22
C LEU A 355 23.00 -4.01 -25.46
N GLU A 356 23.92 -4.20 -26.40
CA GLU A 356 24.99 -3.21 -26.68
C GLU A 356 24.45 -1.91 -27.30
N GLN A 357 23.40 -2.00 -28.13
CA GLN A 357 22.69 -0.81 -28.63
C GLN A 357 22.02 -0.06 -27.47
N ILE A 358 21.31 -0.79 -26.60
CA ILE A 358 20.64 -0.21 -25.42
C ILE A 358 21.67 0.47 -24.51
N LYS A 359 22.80 -0.19 -24.21
CA LYS A 359 23.90 0.39 -23.41
C LYS A 359 24.43 1.67 -24.04
N THR A 360 24.69 1.67 -25.34
CA THR A 360 25.23 2.84 -26.05
C THR A 360 24.28 4.03 -26.00
N GLU A 361 22.99 3.82 -26.32
CA GLU A 361 21.98 4.87 -26.34
C GLU A 361 21.66 5.46 -24.95
N ASN A 362 22.01 4.74 -23.89
CA ASN A 362 21.77 5.15 -22.50
C ASN A 362 23.06 5.56 -21.77
N GLU A 363 24.17 5.76 -22.49
CA GLU A 363 25.45 6.22 -21.94
C GLU A 363 26.00 5.28 -20.85
N PHE A 364 25.94 3.96 -21.07
CA PHE A 364 26.24 2.95 -20.05
C PHE A 364 27.61 3.12 -19.36
N LYS A 365 28.64 3.63 -20.06
CA LYS A 365 29.94 3.93 -19.43
C LYS A 365 29.82 4.88 -18.25
N LYS A 366 29.01 5.93 -18.37
CA LYS A 366 28.74 6.87 -17.28
C LYS A 366 27.99 6.20 -16.14
N ILE A 367 27.04 5.31 -16.46
CA ILE A 367 26.32 4.52 -15.45
C ILE A 367 27.29 3.62 -14.69
N GLN A 368 28.27 3.01 -15.36
CA GLN A 368 29.30 2.19 -14.71
C GLN A 368 30.18 3.01 -13.75
N GLU A 369 30.59 4.21 -14.16
CA GLU A 369 31.33 5.12 -13.28
C GLU A 369 30.53 5.46 -12.01
N GLU A 370 29.24 5.77 -12.17
CA GLU A 370 28.33 6.03 -11.04
C GLU A 370 28.12 4.79 -10.17
N ALA A 371 27.96 3.61 -10.78
CA ALA A 371 27.79 2.35 -10.06
C ALA A 371 29.00 2.01 -9.17
N ILE A 372 30.22 2.36 -9.57
CA ILE A 372 31.42 2.23 -8.72
C ILE A 372 31.28 3.10 -7.47
N HIS A 373 30.81 4.34 -7.62
CA HIS A 373 30.60 5.25 -6.50
C HIS A 373 29.47 4.76 -5.57
N VAL A 374 28.34 4.34 -6.14
CA VAL A 374 27.23 3.74 -5.37
C VAL A 374 27.72 2.53 -4.58
N HIS A 375 28.41 1.59 -5.25
CA HIS A 375 28.98 0.39 -4.61
C HIS A 375 29.91 0.75 -3.45
N ALA A 376 30.77 1.75 -3.63
CA ALA A 376 31.69 2.19 -2.59
C ALA A 376 30.96 2.81 -1.38
N LYS A 377 29.81 3.47 -1.60
CA LYS A 377 29.01 4.11 -0.54
C LYS A 377 28.15 3.13 0.24
N ILE A 378 27.56 2.15 -0.43
CA ILE A 378 26.66 1.18 0.22
C ILE A 378 27.39 0.13 1.07
N ASN A 379 28.71 -0.01 0.87
CA ASN A 379 29.57 -0.94 1.61
C ASN A 379 30.42 -0.25 2.69
N GLN A 380 30.13 1.02 3.01
CA GLN A 380 30.70 1.76 4.14
C GLN A 380 29.76 1.70 5.33
#